data_AF-A0A1G0K1F8-F1
#
_entry.id   AF-A0A1G0K1F8-F1
#
_cell.length_a   1.000
_cell.length_b   1.000
_cell.length_c   1.000
_cell.angle_alpha   90.00
_cell.angle_beta   90.00
_cell.angle_gamma   90.00
#
_symmetry.space_group_name_H-M   'P 1'
#
loop_
_entity.id
_entity.type
_entity.pdbx_description
1 polymer ?
#
loop_
_entity_poly.entity_id
_entity_poly.type
_entity_poly.pdbx_seq_one_letter_code
_entity_poly.pdbx_strand_id
1 'polypeptide(L)'
;MNRGQSVFAFANQFADAGALMSYGPNFAAHFRRAAYLVDRILKGAKPADLPFEEPTQVEMVVNMKTARALGPKIPQSLLLRADRVIE
;
A
#
# COMPACT_ATOMS: atom_id res chain seq x y z
N MET A 1 -25.23 11.72 -7.10
CA MET A 1 -24.42 11.67 -8.34
C MET A 1 -22.95 11.69 -7.93
N ASN A 2 -22.35 10.52 -7.63
CA ASN A 2 -20.90 10.35 -7.38
C ASN A 2 -20.47 9.07 -8.12
N ARG A 3 -20.22 9.19 -9.42
CA ARG A 3 -19.60 8.14 -10.24
C ARG A 3 -18.14 8.57 -10.48
N GLY A 4 -17.16 7.84 -9.95
CA GLY A 4 -15.92 7.67 -10.72
C GLY A 4 -14.54 8.03 -10.14
N GLN A 5 -14.23 7.99 -8.84
CA GLN A 5 -12.82 8.10 -8.38
C GLN A 5 -12.62 7.16 -7.17
N SER A 6 -11.79 6.10 -7.17
CA SER A 6 -10.46 5.94 -7.77
C SER A 6 -10.21 4.55 -8.38
N VAL A 7 -9.59 4.53 -9.57
CA VAL A 7 -9.25 3.31 -10.34
C VAL A 7 -7.91 2.71 -9.90
N PHE A 8 -7.05 3.50 -9.25
CA PHE A 8 -5.73 3.08 -8.81
C PHE A 8 -5.25 4.03 -7.70
N ALA A 9 -4.62 3.49 -6.66
CA ALA A 9 -4.10 4.28 -5.54
C ALA A 9 -2.66 3.90 -5.18
N PHE A 10 -1.88 4.89 -4.73
CA PHE A 10 -0.47 4.70 -4.40
C PHE A 10 -0.24 3.95 -3.08
N ALA A 11 -1.11 4.11 -2.08
CA ALA A 11 -0.96 3.42 -0.80
C ALA A 11 -1.90 2.21 -0.71
N ASN A 12 -1.39 1.09 -0.20
CA ASN A 12 -2.16 -0.14 -0.05
C ASN A 12 -3.47 0.04 0.75
N GLN A 13 -3.43 0.86 1.80
CA GLN A 13 -4.57 1.24 2.65
C GLN A 13 -5.77 1.86 1.90
N PHE A 14 -5.57 2.43 0.71
CA PHE A 14 -6.69 2.95 -0.08
C PHE A 14 -7.54 1.82 -0.69
N ALA A 15 -6.96 0.67 -0.99
CA ALA A 15 -7.73 -0.50 -1.41
C ALA A 15 -8.64 -1.00 -0.29
N ASP A 16 -8.17 -0.94 0.97
CA ASP A 16 -8.99 -1.23 2.16
C ASP A 16 -10.13 -0.20 2.33
N ALA A 17 -9.88 1.06 1.97
CA ALA A 17 -10.87 2.13 1.98
C ALA A 17 -11.83 2.12 0.77
N GLY A 18 -11.72 1.14 -0.14
CA GLY A 18 -12.66 0.94 -1.25
C GLY A 18 -12.15 1.34 -2.63
N ALA A 19 -10.88 1.73 -2.79
CA ALA A 19 -10.27 1.85 -4.11
C ALA A 19 -10.25 0.48 -4.82
N LEU A 20 -10.40 0.49 -6.15
CA LEU A 20 -10.43 -0.76 -6.94
C LEU A 20 -9.12 -1.54 -6.82
N MET A 21 -8.01 -0.82 -6.85
CA MET A 21 -6.67 -1.39 -6.82
C MET A 21 -5.69 -0.36 -6.25
N SER A 22 -4.61 -0.85 -5.64
CA SER A 22 -3.46 -0.05 -5.26
C SER A 22 -2.16 -0.73 -5.66
N TYR A 23 -1.15 0.07 -5.96
CA TYR A 23 0.21 -0.39 -6.15
C TYR A 23 1.16 0.67 -5.62
N GLY A 24 1.92 0.30 -4.60
CA GLY A 24 2.87 1.19 -3.97
C GLY A 24 3.23 0.72 -2.56
N PRO A 25 3.88 1.58 -1.78
CA PRO A 25 4.51 1.16 -0.55
C PRO A 25 3.51 0.72 0.52
N ASN A 26 3.93 -0.28 1.30
CA ASN A 26 3.25 -0.63 2.53
C ASN A 26 3.58 0.40 3.63
N PHE A 27 2.72 1.42 3.76
CA PHE A 27 2.93 2.50 4.74
C PHE A 27 2.96 2.00 6.18
N ALA A 28 2.22 0.95 6.54
CA ALA A 28 2.28 0.39 7.88
C ALA A 28 3.66 -0.22 8.18
N ALA A 29 4.27 -0.90 7.20
CA ALA A 29 5.64 -1.38 7.32
C ALA A 29 6.65 -0.23 7.40
N HIS A 30 6.46 0.82 6.61
CA HIS A 30 7.30 2.02 6.67
C HIS A 30 7.25 2.70 8.03
N PHE A 31 6.05 2.90 8.60
CA PHE A 31 5.93 3.55 9.90
C PHE A 31 6.58 2.73 11.02
N ARG A 32 6.56 1.39 10.93
CA ARG A 32 7.32 0.54 11.86
C ARG A 32 8.83 0.75 11.74
N ARG A 33 9.36 0.92 10.52
CA ARG A 33 10.78 1.25 10.30
C ARG A 33 11.12 2.66 10.79
N ALA A 34 10.25 3.64 10.54
CA ALA A 34 10.41 4.98 11.06
C ALA A 34 10.46 4.99 12.60
N ALA A 35 9.58 4.23 13.27
CA ALA A 35 9.60 4.10 14.73
C ALA A 35 10.92 3.49 15.25
N TYR A 36 11.48 2.50 14.53
CA TYR A 36 12.80 1.95 14.84
C TYR A 36 13.93 2.99 14.74
N LEU A 37 13.91 3.84 13.70
CA LEU A 37 14.90 4.92 13.57
C LEU A 37 14.74 5.96 14.68
N VAL A 38 13.50 6.34 15.03
CA VAL A 38 13.21 7.25 16.14
C VAL A 38 13.75 6.70 17.46
N ASP A 39 13.52 5.41 17.77
CA ASP A 39 14.05 4.76 18.98
C ASP A 39 15.59 4.86 19.06
N ARG A 40 16.29 4.71 17.94
CA ARG A 40 17.76 4.87 17.89
C ARG A 40 18.20 6.31 18.17
N ILE A 41 17.50 7.30 17.61
CA ILE A 41 17.80 8.73 17.87
C ILE A 41 17.59 9.04 19.35
N LEU A 42 16.49 8.59 19.94
CA LEU A 42 16.19 8.78 21.35
C LEU A 42 17.23 8.11 22.27
N LYS A 43 17.89 7.05 21.79
CA LYS A 43 19.02 6.38 22.47
C LYS A 43 20.39 7.03 22.20
N GLY A 44 20.43 8.15 21.47
CA GLY A 44 21.64 8.96 21.27
C GLY A 44 22.35 8.77 19.93
N ALA A 45 21.78 8.01 18.98
CA ALA A 45 22.33 7.95 17.63
C ALA A 45 22.16 9.32 16.94
N LYS A 46 23.20 9.80 16.25
CA LYS A 46 23.10 11.04 15.46
C LYS A 46 22.33 10.75 14.17
N PRO A 47 21.39 11.62 13.75
CA PRO A 47 20.65 11.42 12.50
C PRO A 47 21.55 11.26 11.25
N ALA A 48 22.71 11.92 11.22
CA ALA A 48 23.67 11.83 10.12
C ALA A 48 24.34 10.45 9.98
N ASP A 49 24.32 9.63 11.06
CA ASP A 49 24.91 8.29 11.08
C ASP A 49 23.86 7.19 10.81
N LEU A 50 22.58 7.56 10.67
CA LEU A 50 21.51 6.61 10.38
C LEU A 50 21.43 6.34 8.87
N PRO A 51 21.28 5.08 8.45
CA PRO A 51 21.12 4.77 7.04
C PRO A 51 19.82 5.37 6.51
N PHE A 52 19.88 5.95 5.31
CA PHE A 52 18.67 6.22 4.55
C PHE A 52 18.04 4.88 4.12
N GLU A 53 16.78 4.67 4.46
CA GLU A 53 16.03 3.48 4.09
C GLU A 53 14.99 3.83 3.04
N GLU A 54 15.19 3.33 1.81
CA GLU A 54 14.18 3.41 0.76
C GLU A 54 13.04 2.42 1.07
N PRO A 55 11.79 2.75 0.72
CA PRO A 55 10.68 1.80 0.65
C PRO A 55 11.06 0.48 -0.04
N THR A 56 11.34 -0.59 0.72
CA THR A 56 11.74 -1.88 0.12
C THR A 56 10.56 -2.74 -0.33
N GLN A 57 9.35 -2.41 0.12
CA GLN A 57 8.17 -3.24 -0.11
C GLN A 57 7.09 -2.45 -0.83
N VAL A 58 6.92 -2.78 -2.11
CA VAL A 58 5.82 -2.32 -2.95
C VAL A 58 4.83 -3.47 -3.08
N GLU A 59 3.56 -3.22 -2.77
CA GLU A 59 2.50 -4.23 -2.80
C GLU A 59 1.43 -3.85 -3.83
N MET A 60 0.97 -4.83 -4.59
CA MET A 60 -0.25 -4.73 -5.40
C MET A 60 -1.44 -5.33 -4.65
N VAL A 61 -2.47 -4.52 -4.39
CA VAL A 61 -3.71 -4.96 -3.76
C VAL A 61 -4.88 -4.75 -4.70
N VAL A 62 -5.73 -5.78 -4.87
CA VAL A 62 -6.94 -5.71 -5.69
C VAL A 62 -8.17 -5.89 -4.81
N ASN A 63 -9.17 -5.02 -4.97
CA ASN A 63 -10.44 -5.09 -4.25
C ASN A 63 -11.55 -5.67 -5.14
N MET A 64 -11.84 -6.96 -4.97
CA MET A 64 -12.85 -7.70 -5.73
C MET A 64 -14.28 -7.30 -5.36
N LYS A 65 -14.53 -6.86 -4.13
CA LYS A 65 -15.81 -6.26 -3.74
C LYS A 65 -16.10 -5.01 -4.57
N THR A 66 -15.13 -4.11 -4.67
CA THR A 66 -15.23 -2.89 -5.49
C THR A 66 -15.31 -3.24 -6.97
N ALA A 67 -14.53 -4.22 -7.46
CA ALA A 67 -14.61 -4.67 -8.85
C ALA A 67 -16.02 -5.18 -9.20
N ARG A 68 -16.63 -6.00 -8.34
CA ARG A 68 -17.99 -6.51 -8.52
C ARG A 68 -19.03 -5.37 -8.52
N ALA A 69 -18.86 -4.36 -7.67
CA ALA A 69 -19.76 -3.21 -7.61
C ALA A 69 -19.64 -2.26 -8.82
N LEU A 70 -18.42 -2.07 -9.34
CA LEU A 70 -18.15 -1.17 -10.47
C LEU A 70 -18.34 -1.84 -11.85
N GLY A 71 -18.36 -3.17 -11.90
CA GLY A 71 -18.53 -3.96 -13.12
C GLY A 71 -17.27 -4.28 -13.97
N PRO A 72 -16.03 -3.82 -13.71
CA PRO A 72 -14.88 -4.28 -14.50
C PRO A 72 -14.56 -5.76 -14.20
N LYS A 73 -14.30 -6.53 -15.27
CA LYS A 73 -13.71 -7.86 -15.15
C LYS A 73 -12.21 -7.72 -14.92
N ILE A 74 -11.72 -8.13 -13.75
CA ILE A 74 -10.30 -8.18 -13.47
C ILE A 74 -9.69 -9.44 -14.11
N PRO A 75 -8.64 -9.33 -14.94
CA PRO A 75 -7.98 -10.49 -15.52
C PRO A 75 -7.37 -11.40 -14.45
N GLN A 76 -7.50 -12.72 -14.63
CA GLN A 76 -6.88 -13.70 -13.72
C GLN A 76 -5.37 -13.51 -13.62
N SER A 77 -4.70 -13.12 -14.71
CA SER A 77 -3.27 -12.83 -14.74
C SER A 77 -2.86 -11.68 -13.81
N LEU A 78 -3.76 -10.73 -13.56
CA LEU A 78 -3.54 -9.63 -12.61
C LEU A 78 -3.74 -10.10 -11.17
N LEU A 79 -4.78 -10.91 -10.92
CA LEU A 79 -5.03 -11.49 -9.59
C LEU A 79 -3.90 -12.41 -9.13
N LEU A 80 -3.33 -13.20 -10.05
CA LEU A 80 -2.18 -14.06 -9.75
C LEU A 80 -0.90 -13.30 -9.41
N ARG A 81 -0.82 -12.02 -9.76
CA ARG A 81 0.32 -11.15 -9.44
C ARG A 81 0.06 -10.28 -8.21
N ALA A 82 -1.18 -10.21 -7.73
CA ALA A 82 -1.52 -9.38 -6.59
C ALA A 82 -0.95 -10.01 -5.32
N ASP A 83 -0.29 -9.20 -4.49
CA ASP A 83 0.18 -9.60 -3.17
C ASP A 83 -1.00 -9.82 -2.22
N ARG A 84 -2.11 -9.10 -2.45
CA ARG A 84 -3.34 -9.26 -1.67
C ARG A 84 -4.59 -9.04 -2.51
N VAL A 85 -5.60 -9.86 -2.25
CA VAL A 85 -6.95 -9.71 -2.81
C VAL A 85 -7.93 -9.51 -1.65
N ILE A 86 -8.76 -8.46 -1.76
CA ILE A 86 -9.85 -8.17 -0.81
C ILE A 86 -11.16 -8.65 -1.44
N GLU A 87 -11.93 -9.47 -0.72
CA GLU A 87 -13.17 -10.07 -1.21
C GLU A 87 -14.44 -9.28 -0.89
#